data_AF-A0A1M4M248-F1
#
_entry.id   AF-A0A1M4M248-F1
#
_cell.length_a   1.000
_cell.length_b   1.000
_cell.length_c   1.000
_cell.angle_alpha   90.00
_cell.angle_beta   90.00
_cell.angle_gamma   90.00
#
_symmetry.space_group_name_H-M   'P 1'
#
loop_
_entity.id
_entity.type
_entity.pdbx_description
1 polymer ?
#
loop_
_entity_poly.entity_id
_entity_poly.type
_entity_poly.pdbx_seq_one_letter_code
_entity_poly.pdbx_strand_id
1 'polypeptide(L)'
;MNMKKIISLVLIIIFSLSLFTACSTEKKSAIMGDIDFEVIGTDALTDSSLEEWYNENNNREGIFSFDFKNHKYILVGAGEKPTGGYSVEITSVVGKEDSILVNAKVNAPKADEIVTQALTYPSTLIKISKDSRKVVLGEFINTISEDNSKDESQIDTFEGTGTFVGLADSNSCEIIVDDEATPFRLSEEVKEIAAKIEMNQKVKFSYYLNEYEQMVIIEIEKIEE
;
A
#
# COMPACT_ATOMS: atom_id res chain seq x y z
N MET A 1 -24.28 0.17 -48.75
CA MET A 1 -24.65 1.24 -47.79
C MET A 1 -24.01 2.53 -48.25
N ASN A 2 -24.76 3.64 -48.36
CA ASN A 2 -24.26 4.90 -48.94
C ASN A 2 -23.02 5.40 -48.15
N MET A 3 -21.95 5.80 -48.85
CA MET A 3 -20.66 6.17 -48.22
C MET A 3 -20.81 7.29 -47.18
N LYS A 4 -21.76 8.21 -47.38
CA LYS A 4 -22.15 9.25 -46.41
C LYS A 4 -22.81 8.68 -45.14
N LYS A 5 -23.57 7.59 -45.25
CA LYS A 5 -24.19 6.89 -44.11
C LYS A 5 -23.16 6.07 -43.32
N ILE A 6 -22.12 5.55 -43.97
CA ILE A 6 -21.01 4.85 -43.30
C ILE A 6 -20.16 5.86 -42.51
N ILE A 7 -19.80 6.99 -43.11
CA ILE A 7 -19.04 8.06 -42.45
C ILE A 7 -19.82 8.64 -41.25
N SER A 8 -21.13 8.84 -41.41
CA SER A 8 -21.99 9.32 -40.32
C SER A 8 -22.11 8.30 -39.17
N LEU A 9 -22.06 7.00 -39.44
CA LEU A 9 -22.19 5.96 -38.43
C LEU A 9 -20.88 5.76 -37.64
N VAL A 10 -19.72 5.93 -38.28
CA VAL A 10 -18.40 5.89 -37.62
C VAL A 10 -18.18 7.09 -36.70
N LEU A 11 -18.64 8.29 -37.10
CA LEU A 11 -18.53 9.50 -36.25
C LEU A 11 -19.40 9.42 -34.97
N ILE A 12 -20.56 8.77 -35.02
CA ILE A 12 -21.44 8.60 -33.85
C ILE A 12 -20.85 7.60 -32.85
N ILE A 13 -20.18 6.55 -33.32
CA ILE A 13 -19.53 5.54 -32.46
C ILE A 13 -18.29 6.11 -31.76
N ILE A 14 -17.52 6.97 -32.44
CA ILE A 14 -16.36 7.65 -31.85
C ILE A 14 -16.79 8.69 -30.81
N PHE A 15 -17.94 9.36 -31.02
CA PHE A 15 -18.50 10.31 -30.06
C PHE A 15 -19.18 9.64 -28.85
N SER A 16 -19.59 8.37 -28.96
CA SER A 16 -20.14 7.62 -27.83
C SER A 16 -19.08 6.94 -26.95
N LEU A 17 -17.83 6.81 -27.43
CA LEU A 17 -16.74 6.18 -26.67
C LEU A 17 -16.05 7.14 -25.67
N SER A 18 -16.32 8.45 -25.74
CA SER A 18 -15.67 9.48 -24.93
C SER A 18 -16.38 9.82 -23.62
N LEU A 19 -17.44 9.09 -23.21
CA LEU A 19 -18.25 9.42 -22.02
C LEU A 19 -18.03 8.53 -20.78
N PHE A 20 -16.97 7.72 -20.73
CA PHE A 20 -16.61 6.96 -19.53
C PHE A 20 -15.22 7.32 -19.00
N THR A 21 -14.97 8.60 -18.74
CA THR A 21 -13.92 9.02 -17.80
C THR A 21 -14.57 9.41 -16.49
N ALA A 22 -15.00 8.39 -15.73
CA ALA A 22 -15.28 8.54 -14.31
C ALA A 22 -13.94 8.72 -13.59
N CYS A 23 -13.42 9.94 -13.61
CA CYS A 23 -12.28 10.33 -12.80
C CYS A 23 -12.80 10.47 -11.35
N SER A 24 -12.65 9.42 -10.55
CA SER A 24 -12.95 9.48 -9.13
C SER A 24 -11.88 10.30 -8.43
N THR A 25 -12.17 11.59 -8.21
CA THR A 25 -11.38 12.38 -7.26
C THR A 25 -11.52 11.75 -5.88
N GLU A 26 -10.43 11.16 -5.36
CA GLU A 26 -10.38 10.71 -3.97
C GLU A 26 -10.48 11.92 -3.04
N LYS A 27 -11.67 12.12 -2.48
CA LYS A 27 -11.90 13.09 -1.44
C LYS A 27 -11.16 12.59 -0.18
N LYS A 28 -10.15 13.32 0.30
CA LYS A 28 -9.55 13.07 1.63
C LYS A 28 -10.65 13.25 2.68
N SER A 29 -11.26 12.15 3.11
CA SER A 29 -12.31 12.10 4.13
C SER A 29 -11.72 12.48 5.49
N ALA A 30 -12.42 13.36 6.22
CA ALA A 30 -11.96 13.88 7.50
C ALA A 30 -11.89 12.77 8.57
N ILE A 31 -10.83 12.79 9.39
CA ILE A 31 -10.65 11.88 10.53
C ILE A 31 -11.61 12.33 11.65
N MET A 32 -12.45 11.41 12.11
CA MET A 32 -13.43 11.62 13.18
C MET A 32 -12.91 11.22 14.57
N GLY A 33 -11.81 10.46 14.63
CA GLY A 33 -11.15 10.04 15.87
C GLY A 33 -10.91 8.54 15.94
N ASP A 34 -10.26 8.11 17.01
CA ASP A 34 -9.96 6.70 17.28
C ASP A 34 -11.21 5.94 17.72
N ILE A 35 -11.26 4.65 17.41
CA ILE A 35 -12.32 3.73 17.80
C ILE A 35 -11.72 2.66 18.70
N ASP A 36 -12.28 2.53 19.91
CA ASP A 36 -11.91 1.46 20.83
C ASP A 36 -12.25 0.08 20.23
N PHE A 37 -11.31 -0.85 20.38
CA PHE A 37 -11.46 -2.22 19.91
C PHE A 37 -10.94 -3.22 20.94
N GLU A 38 -11.43 -4.44 20.84
CA GLU A 38 -11.00 -5.58 21.64
C GLU A 38 -10.51 -6.69 20.70
N VAL A 39 -9.33 -7.25 20.96
CA VAL A 39 -8.85 -8.44 20.25
C VAL A 39 -9.57 -9.67 20.78
N ILE A 40 -10.13 -10.48 19.88
CA ILE A 40 -10.96 -11.64 20.22
C ILE A 40 -10.21 -12.92 19.86
N GLY A 41 -10.03 -13.79 20.85
CA GLY A 41 -9.53 -15.14 20.65
C GLY A 41 -10.58 -16.03 19.98
N THR A 42 -10.13 -17.03 19.21
CA THR A 42 -11.02 -17.97 18.52
C THR A 42 -11.85 -18.82 19.48
N ASP A 43 -11.35 -19.05 20.69
CA ASP A 43 -12.04 -19.73 21.80
C ASP A 43 -13.27 -18.96 22.31
N ALA A 44 -13.35 -17.65 22.06
CA ALA A 44 -14.51 -16.83 22.40
C ALA A 44 -15.62 -16.88 21.34
N LEU A 45 -15.42 -17.55 20.21
CA LEU A 45 -16.39 -17.69 19.13
C LEU A 45 -17.38 -18.82 19.43
N THR A 46 -18.43 -18.50 20.20
CA THR A 46 -19.46 -19.49 20.58
C THR A 46 -20.68 -19.49 19.66
N ASP A 47 -20.79 -18.52 18.75
CA ASP A 47 -21.93 -18.38 17.85
C ASP A 47 -21.60 -18.99 16.48
N SER A 48 -22.48 -19.89 16.01
CA SER A 48 -22.22 -20.67 14.80
C SER A 48 -22.07 -19.80 13.55
N SER A 49 -22.81 -18.70 13.43
CA SER A 49 -22.74 -17.84 12.23
C SER A 49 -21.45 -17.00 12.20
N LEU A 50 -21.00 -16.52 13.36
CA LEU A 50 -19.73 -15.81 13.47
C LEU A 50 -18.54 -16.75 13.27
N GLU A 51 -18.62 -17.97 13.82
CA GLU A 51 -17.60 -19.00 13.65
C GLU A 51 -17.47 -19.45 12.18
N GLU A 52 -18.59 -19.70 11.51
CA GLU A 52 -18.62 -20.03 10.08
C GLU A 52 -17.99 -18.92 9.24
N TRP A 53 -18.41 -17.66 9.44
CA TRP A 53 -17.82 -16.52 8.76
C TRP A 53 -16.31 -16.39 9.04
N TYR A 54 -15.86 -16.61 10.27
CA TYR A 54 -14.43 -16.59 10.59
C TYR A 54 -13.66 -17.66 9.80
N ASN A 55 -14.17 -18.89 9.79
CA ASN A 55 -13.53 -20.03 9.11
C ASN A 55 -13.46 -19.85 7.58
N GLU A 56 -14.42 -19.14 6.98
CA GLU A 56 -14.40 -18.80 5.55
C GLU A 56 -13.35 -17.75 5.18
N ASN A 57 -12.85 -16.97 6.15
CA ASN A 57 -12.04 -15.79 5.89
C ASN A 57 -10.64 -15.82 6.53
N ASN A 58 -10.40 -16.63 7.57
CA ASN A 58 -9.15 -16.63 8.33
C ASN A 58 -7.90 -17.08 7.56
N ASN A 59 -8.08 -17.73 6.41
CA ASN A 59 -7.01 -18.17 5.52
C ASN A 59 -6.80 -17.22 4.32
N ARG A 60 -7.52 -16.11 4.26
CA ARG A 60 -7.47 -15.15 3.15
C ARG A 60 -6.68 -13.92 3.54
N GLU A 61 -5.98 -13.35 2.56
CA GLU A 61 -5.40 -12.03 2.71
C GLU A 61 -6.47 -10.95 2.59
N GLY A 62 -6.38 -9.93 3.45
CA GLY A 62 -7.21 -8.74 3.40
C GLY A 62 -7.97 -8.44 4.69
N ILE A 63 -9.01 -7.64 4.56
CA ILE A 63 -9.88 -7.22 5.66
C ILE A 63 -11.32 -7.65 5.40
N PHE A 64 -11.95 -8.22 6.42
CA PHE A 64 -13.32 -8.71 6.35
C PHE A 64 -14.08 -8.19 7.55
N SER A 65 -15.36 -7.86 7.38
CA SER A 65 -16.21 -7.41 8.50
C SER A 65 -17.53 -8.15 8.54
N PHE A 66 -18.02 -8.44 9.75
CA PHE A 66 -19.31 -9.07 9.99
C PHE A 66 -20.05 -8.39 11.14
N ASP A 67 -21.28 -7.95 10.89
CA ASP A 67 -22.11 -7.33 11.91
C ASP A 67 -22.90 -8.40 12.66
N PHE A 68 -22.69 -8.47 13.97
CA PHE A 68 -23.37 -9.44 14.81
C PHE A 68 -23.83 -8.80 16.13
N LYS A 69 -25.13 -8.88 16.40
CA LYS A 69 -25.80 -8.20 17.53
C LYS A 69 -25.48 -6.70 17.54
N ASN A 70 -24.82 -6.23 18.60
CA ASN A 70 -24.46 -4.83 18.86
C ASN A 70 -22.98 -4.55 18.61
N HIS A 71 -22.31 -5.40 17.84
CA HIS A 71 -20.89 -5.24 17.51
C HIS A 71 -20.64 -5.43 16.02
N LYS A 72 -19.54 -4.84 15.55
CA LYS A 72 -18.92 -5.17 14.28
C LYS A 72 -17.64 -5.94 14.57
N TYR A 73 -17.52 -7.12 13.97
CA TYR A 73 -16.32 -7.94 14.01
C TYR A 73 -15.50 -7.66 12.76
N ILE A 74 -14.18 -7.53 12.92
CA ILE A 74 -13.26 -7.22 11.83
C ILE A 74 -12.11 -8.20 11.89
N LEU A 75 -11.90 -8.93 10.81
CA LEU A 75 -10.80 -9.89 10.65
C LEU A 75 -9.79 -9.30 9.67
N VAL A 76 -8.53 -9.21 10.09
CA VAL A 76 -7.42 -8.86 9.22
C VAL A 76 -6.52 -10.08 9.06
N GLY A 77 -6.37 -10.57 7.84
CA GLY A 77 -5.54 -11.73 7.51
C GLY A 77 -4.36 -11.36 6.62
N ALA A 78 -3.19 -11.93 6.89
CA ALA A 78 -1.99 -11.72 6.06
C ALA A 78 -1.85 -12.74 4.92
N GLY A 79 -2.86 -13.58 4.71
CA GLY A 79 -2.80 -14.69 3.77
C GLY A 79 -1.82 -15.78 4.19
N GLU A 80 -1.39 -16.57 3.22
CA GLU A 80 -0.44 -17.67 3.44
C GLU A 80 0.95 -17.14 3.87
N LYS A 81 1.56 -17.83 4.83
CA LYS A 81 2.95 -17.61 5.26
C LYS A 81 3.72 -18.94 5.30
N PRO A 82 5.02 -18.93 4.96
CA PRO A 82 5.80 -20.16 4.76
C PRO A 82 6.12 -20.93 6.04
N THR A 83 6.10 -20.26 7.20
CA THR A 83 6.44 -20.83 8.50
C THR A 83 5.43 -20.40 9.57
N GLY A 84 5.49 -21.03 10.74
CA GLY A 84 4.93 -20.46 11.96
C GLY A 84 5.70 -19.23 12.43
N GLY A 85 5.17 -18.56 13.46
CA GLY A 85 5.80 -17.38 14.09
C GLY A 85 5.38 -16.04 13.48
N TYR A 86 4.69 -16.04 12.34
CA TYR A 86 4.06 -14.83 11.84
C TYR A 86 2.81 -14.46 12.67
N SER A 87 2.55 -13.17 12.83
CA SER A 87 1.32 -12.66 13.45
C SER A 87 0.82 -11.39 12.76
N VAL A 88 -0.44 -11.06 12.98
CA VAL A 88 -1.04 -9.79 12.57
C VAL A 88 -1.31 -8.94 13.81
N GLU A 89 -0.82 -7.73 13.83
CA GLU A 89 -1.03 -6.76 14.89
C GLU A 89 -1.92 -5.64 14.36
N ILE A 90 -3.01 -5.32 15.07
CA ILE A 90 -3.82 -4.15 14.76
C ILE A 90 -3.18 -2.95 15.44
N THR A 91 -2.68 -1.99 14.66
CA THR A 91 -1.95 -0.83 15.18
C THR A 91 -2.89 0.33 15.50
N SER A 92 -3.99 0.49 14.76
CA SER A 92 -5.03 1.48 15.07
C SER A 92 -6.34 1.19 14.34
N VAL A 93 -7.46 1.63 14.92
CA VAL A 93 -8.76 1.68 14.28
C VAL A 93 -9.27 3.12 14.34
N VAL A 94 -9.45 3.73 13.18
CA VAL A 94 -9.75 5.16 13.07
C VAL A 94 -11.04 5.36 12.29
N GLY A 95 -11.98 6.10 12.89
CA GLY A 95 -13.18 6.54 12.21
C GLY A 95 -12.88 7.68 11.23
N LYS A 96 -13.38 7.55 10.01
CA LYS A 96 -13.51 8.63 9.02
C LYS A 96 -15.00 8.92 8.79
N GLU A 97 -15.30 9.97 8.04
CA GLU A 97 -16.68 10.39 7.74
C GLU A 97 -17.52 9.24 7.16
N ASP A 98 -16.96 8.50 6.19
CA ASP A 98 -17.68 7.45 5.46
C ASP A 98 -17.16 6.02 5.73
N SER A 99 -16.08 5.88 6.49
CA SER A 99 -15.39 4.60 6.66
C SER A 99 -14.73 4.42 8.03
N ILE A 100 -14.40 3.18 8.35
CA ILE A 100 -13.51 2.81 9.43
C ILE A 100 -12.21 2.34 8.80
N LEU A 101 -11.12 3.06 9.06
CA LEU A 101 -9.77 2.70 8.65
C LEU A 101 -9.15 1.80 9.71
N VAL A 102 -8.70 0.62 9.30
CA VAL A 102 -7.96 -0.30 10.18
C VAL A 102 -6.53 -0.41 9.67
N ASN A 103 -5.57 0.01 10.48
CA ASN A 103 -4.16 -0.18 10.19
C ASN A 103 -3.66 -1.43 10.90
N ALA A 104 -2.80 -2.19 10.22
CA ALA A 104 -2.25 -3.42 10.76
C ALA A 104 -0.82 -3.66 10.27
N LYS A 105 -0.06 -4.39 11.09
CA LYS A 105 1.31 -4.80 10.82
C LYS A 105 1.37 -6.33 10.82
N VAL A 106 2.03 -6.91 9.83
CA VAL A 106 2.42 -8.32 9.87
C VAL A 106 3.80 -8.37 10.51
N ASN A 107 3.90 -9.09 11.61
CA ASN A 107 5.15 -9.35 12.30
C ASN A 107 5.65 -10.72 11.86
N ALA A 108 6.82 -10.77 11.24
CA ALA A 108 7.52 -12.00 10.95
C ALA A 108 8.28 -12.51 12.19
N PRO A 109 8.54 -13.83 12.29
CA PRO A 109 9.38 -14.36 13.36
C PRO A 109 10.79 -13.79 13.27
N LYS A 110 11.53 -13.79 14.38
CA LYS A 110 12.94 -13.39 14.34
C LYS A 110 13.76 -14.43 13.58
N ALA A 111 14.88 -13.98 13.01
CA ALA A 111 15.78 -14.82 12.22
C ALA A 111 16.24 -16.10 12.94
N ASP A 112 16.47 -15.98 14.25
CA ASP A 112 16.96 -17.04 15.14
C ASP A 112 15.82 -17.72 15.92
N GLU A 113 14.56 -17.35 15.67
CA GLU A 113 13.41 -17.92 16.34
C GLU A 113 13.14 -19.33 15.81
N ILE A 114 13.05 -20.29 16.74
CA ILE A 114 12.68 -21.66 16.39
C ILE A 114 11.19 -21.68 16.05
N VAL A 115 10.88 -21.73 14.75
CA VAL A 115 9.52 -21.78 14.23
C VAL A 115 9.21 -23.08 13.52
N THR A 116 7.92 -23.40 13.41
CA THR A 116 7.44 -24.54 12.64
C THR A 116 7.61 -24.29 11.14
N GLN A 117 8.07 -25.31 10.41
CA GLN A 117 8.26 -25.25 8.95
C GLN A 117 7.01 -25.79 8.24
N ALA A 118 5.91 -25.05 8.33
CA ALA A 118 4.63 -25.39 7.71
C ALA A 118 3.88 -24.12 7.31
N LEU A 119 3.07 -24.21 6.26
CA LEU A 119 2.20 -23.11 5.83
C LEU A 119 1.25 -22.71 6.96
N THR A 120 1.19 -21.41 7.25
CA THR A 120 0.28 -20.83 8.23
C THR A 120 -0.52 -19.67 7.65
N TYR A 121 -1.56 -19.26 8.38
CA TYR A 121 -2.47 -18.19 7.98
C TYR A 121 -2.71 -17.25 9.17
N PRO A 122 -1.72 -16.39 9.49
CA PRO A 122 -1.86 -15.46 10.60
C PRO A 122 -2.97 -14.44 10.30
N SER A 123 -3.86 -14.29 11.28
CA SER A 123 -4.95 -13.33 11.24
C SER A 123 -5.29 -12.87 12.64
N THR A 124 -5.87 -11.67 12.75
CA THR A 124 -6.33 -11.09 14.01
C THR A 124 -7.77 -10.65 13.87
N LEU A 125 -8.60 -11.13 14.79
CA LEU A 125 -10.01 -10.76 14.91
C LEU A 125 -10.14 -9.70 15.99
N ILE A 126 -10.78 -8.59 15.66
CA ILE A 126 -11.17 -7.56 16.62
C ILE A 126 -12.67 -7.36 16.64
N LYS A 127 -13.16 -6.80 17.74
CA LYS A 127 -14.54 -6.41 17.96
C LYS A 127 -14.59 -4.94 18.32
N ILE A 128 -15.45 -4.20 17.64
CA ILE A 128 -15.80 -2.81 17.95
C ILE A 128 -17.29 -2.67 18.24
N SER A 129 -17.69 -1.54 18.81
CA SER A 129 -19.10 -1.16 18.90
C SER A 129 -19.75 -1.12 17.51
N LYS A 130 -21.05 -1.45 17.41
CA LYS A 130 -21.76 -1.44 16.13
C LYS A 130 -21.61 -0.10 15.41
N ASP A 131 -21.22 -0.19 14.15
CA ASP A 131 -20.98 0.96 13.28
C ASP A 131 -21.46 0.62 11.86
N SER A 132 -22.13 1.55 11.19
CA SER A 132 -22.65 1.35 9.84
C SER A 132 -21.62 1.66 8.75
N ARG A 133 -20.51 2.32 9.09
CA ARG A 133 -19.47 2.70 8.13
C ARG A 133 -18.79 1.46 7.55
N LYS A 134 -18.36 1.58 6.30
CA LYS A 134 -17.60 0.54 5.62
C LYS A 134 -16.22 0.41 6.25
N VAL A 135 -15.77 -0.82 6.47
CA VAL A 135 -14.40 -1.09 6.92
C VAL A 135 -13.46 -1.10 5.71
N VAL A 136 -12.34 -0.41 5.83
CA VAL A 136 -11.28 -0.35 4.82
C VAL A 136 -9.93 -0.62 5.48
N LEU A 137 -9.09 -1.40 4.81
CA LEU A 137 -7.72 -1.62 5.22
C LEU A 137 -6.93 -0.34 4.92
N GLY A 138 -6.23 0.18 5.91
CA GLY A 138 -5.31 1.30 5.76
C GLY A 138 -3.91 0.81 5.44
N GLU A 139 -2.93 1.29 6.21
CA GLU A 139 -1.56 0.79 6.10
C GLU A 139 -1.50 -0.68 6.53
N PHE A 140 -1.01 -1.54 5.63
CA PHE A 140 -0.77 -2.96 5.87
C PHE A 140 0.72 -3.25 5.72
N ILE A 141 1.46 -3.09 6.81
CA ILE A 141 2.91 -3.12 6.79
C ILE A 141 3.36 -4.58 6.94
N ASN A 142 3.89 -5.17 5.87
CA ASN A 142 4.51 -6.49 5.94
C ASN A 142 5.96 -6.36 6.40
N THR A 143 6.23 -6.66 7.67
CA THR A 143 7.61 -6.67 8.18
C THR A 143 8.22 -8.01 7.78
N ILE A 144 8.76 -8.09 6.57
CA ILE A 144 9.55 -9.25 6.16
C ILE A 144 10.84 -9.20 6.97
N SER A 145 11.00 -10.15 7.89
CA SER A 145 12.28 -10.43 8.54
C SER A 145 13.20 -11.10 7.51
N GLU A 146 13.84 -10.30 6.67
CA GLU A 146 15.17 -10.70 6.17
C GLU A 146 16.17 -10.28 7.25
N ASP A 147 16.85 -11.28 7.82
CA ASP A 147 18.02 -11.03 8.65
C ASP A 147 19.12 -10.43 7.78
N ASN A 148 19.15 -9.11 7.75
CA ASN A 148 20.39 -8.40 8.00
C ASN A 148 20.09 -7.38 9.09
N SER A 149 20.21 -7.86 10.32
CA SER A 149 20.31 -7.04 11.53
C SER A 149 21.23 -5.81 11.36
N LYS A 150 20.64 -4.66 10.99
CA LYS A 150 21.00 -3.33 11.51
C LYS A 150 19.77 -2.43 11.49
N ASP A 151 19.30 -2.12 12.69
CA ASP A 151 18.60 -0.90 13.07
C ASP A 151 17.32 -0.56 12.27
N GLU A 152 16.18 -0.50 12.95
CA GLU A 152 15.16 0.51 12.62
C GLU A 152 15.78 1.90 12.92
N SER A 153 16.86 2.27 12.22
CA SER A 153 17.11 3.67 11.95
C SER A 153 16.04 4.06 10.94
N GLN A 154 15.39 5.20 11.19
CA GLN A 154 14.92 6.05 10.10
C GLN A 154 15.88 5.87 8.92
N ILE A 155 15.43 5.36 7.78
CA ILE A 155 16.28 5.34 6.58
C ILE A 155 16.56 6.82 6.34
N ASP A 156 17.78 7.25 6.62
CA ASP A 156 18.21 8.63 6.44
C ASP A 156 17.95 8.97 4.98
N THR A 157 16.87 9.73 4.78
CA THR A 157 16.43 10.17 3.48
C THR A 157 17.00 11.57 3.30
N PHE A 158 17.80 11.72 2.27
CA PHE A 158 18.43 12.96 1.90
C PHE A 158 17.57 13.64 0.83
N GLU A 159 17.38 14.94 0.98
CA GLU A 159 16.82 15.76 -0.09
C GLU A 159 17.95 16.29 -0.97
N GLY A 160 17.77 16.18 -2.28
CA GLY A 160 18.66 16.73 -3.29
C GLY A 160 17.91 17.65 -4.25
N THR A 161 18.63 18.62 -4.80
CA THR A 161 18.21 19.34 -5.99
C THR A 161 19.30 19.25 -7.04
N GLY A 162 18.94 19.13 -8.31
CA GLY A 162 19.92 19.02 -9.36
C GLY A 162 19.32 19.19 -10.75
N THR A 163 20.17 19.03 -11.77
CA THR A 163 19.76 19.09 -13.17
C THR A 163 19.68 17.68 -13.73
N PHE A 164 18.49 17.24 -14.11
CA PHE A 164 18.26 15.90 -14.66
C PHE A 164 18.91 15.79 -16.04
N VAL A 165 19.90 14.90 -16.17
CA VAL A 165 20.62 14.68 -17.44
C VAL A 165 19.86 13.70 -18.32
N GLY A 166 19.34 12.62 -17.73
CA GLY A 166 18.59 11.62 -18.45
C GLY A 166 18.62 10.25 -17.77
N LEU A 167 17.94 9.28 -18.38
CA LEU A 167 18.02 7.89 -17.97
C LEU A 167 19.30 7.26 -18.52
N ALA A 168 20.05 6.57 -17.66
CA ALA A 168 21.16 5.72 -18.08
C ALA A 168 20.65 4.33 -18.51
N ASP A 169 19.62 3.83 -17.83
CA ASP A 169 18.83 2.64 -18.20
C ASP A 169 17.41 2.70 -17.60
N SER A 170 16.65 1.60 -17.63
CA SER A 170 15.28 1.57 -17.09
C SER A 170 15.19 1.70 -15.57
N ASN A 171 16.32 1.56 -14.86
CA ASN A 171 16.41 1.53 -13.40
C ASN A 171 17.30 2.64 -12.84
N SER A 172 17.87 3.51 -13.68
CA SER A 172 18.82 4.52 -13.24
C SER A 172 18.77 5.79 -14.10
N CYS A 173 19.08 6.91 -13.46
CA CYS A 173 19.22 8.22 -14.08
C CYS A 173 20.53 8.88 -13.67
N GLU A 174 20.96 9.86 -14.46
CA GLU A 174 22.02 10.79 -14.07
C GLU A 174 21.40 12.15 -13.73
N ILE A 175 21.86 12.71 -12.61
CA ILE A 175 21.52 14.07 -12.17
C ILE A 175 22.84 14.78 -11.87
N ILE A 176 23.00 16.00 -12.39
CA ILE A 176 24.11 16.88 -12.00
C ILE A 176 23.74 17.50 -10.65
N VAL A 177 24.54 17.18 -9.63
CA VAL A 177 24.46 17.71 -8.27
C VAL A 177 25.83 18.33 -7.98
N ASP A 178 25.87 19.58 -7.50
CA ASP A 178 27.12 20.31 -7.22
C ASP A 178 28.16 20.25 -8.37
N ASP A 179 27.69 20.43 -9.60
CA ASP A 179 28.48 20.36 -10.86
C ASP A 179 29.09 18.98 -11.20
N GLU A 180 28.73 17.92 -10.47
CA GLU A 180 29.14 16.54 -10.73
C GLU A 180 27.98 15.68 -11.24
N ALA A 181 28.20 14.98 -12.37
CA ALA A 181 27.23 14.03 -12.91
C ALA A 181 27.17 12.79 -12.01
N THR A 182 26.06 12.65 -11.28
CA THR A 182 25.89 11.64 -10.24
C THR A 182 24.84 10.61 -10.68
N PRO A 183 25.17 9.31 -10.74
CA PRO A 183 24.20 8.27 -11.07
C PRO A 183 23.34 7.92 -9.86
N PHE A 184 22.03 7.89 -10.07
CA PHE A 184 21.04 7.46 -9.10
C PHE A 184 20.28 6.25 -9.63
N ARG A 185 19.99 5.30 -8.73
CA ARG A 185 19.00 4.26 -8.98
C ARG A 185 17.61 4.81 -8.75
N LEU A 186 16.64 4.25 -9.47
CA LEU A 186 15.23 4.59 -9.38
C LEU A 186 14.49 3.50 -8.61
N SER A 187 13.72 3.87 -7.59
CA SER A 187 12.70 2.99 -7.01
C SER A 187 11.62 2.67 -8.06
N GLU A 188 10.86 1.59 -7.86
CA GLU A 188 9.78 1.22 -8.79
C GLU A 188 8.75 2.36 -8.97
N GLU A 189 8.48 3.10 -7.90
CA GLU A 189 7.48 4.17 -7.86
C GLU A 189 7.87 5.39 -8.71
N VAL A 190 9.17 5.67 -8.86
CA VAL A 190 9.65 6.87 -9.57
C VAL A 190 10.04 6.65 -11.01
N LYS A 191 10.16 5.39 -11.48
CA LYS A 191 10.60 5.09 -12.86
C LYS A 191 9.73 5.76 -13.91
N GLU A 192 8.41 5.66 -13.78
CA GLU A 192 7.48 6.27 -14.72
C GLU A 192 7.50 7.80 -14.68
N ILE A 193 7.81 8.38 -13.52
CA ILE A 193 7.92 9.82 -13.34
C ILE A 193 9.20 10.30 -14.00
N ALA A 194 10.35 9.68 -13.67
CA ALA A 194 11.66 10.00 -14.21
C ALA A 194 11.71 9.87 -15.75
N ALA A 195 11.04 8.88 -16.32
CA ALA A 195 10.94 8.71 -17.77
C ALA A 195 10.20 9.85 -18.51
N LYS A 196 9.44 10.68 -17.79
CA LYS A 196 8.72 11.85 -18.31
C LYS A 196 9.44 13.17 -18.02
N ILE A 197 10.61 13.13 -17.37
CA ILE A 197 11.44 14.30 -17.10
C ILE A 197 12.32 14.59 -18.31
N GLU A 198 12.30 15.84 -18.75
CA GLU A 198 13.07 16.29 -19.91
C GLU A 198 14.53 16.53 -19.51
N MET A 199 15.46 16.30 -20.44
CA MET A 199 16.88 16.59 -20.22
C MET A 199 17.08 18.09 -19.90
N ASN A 200 17.97 18.38 -18.95
CA ASN A 200 18.25 19.69 -18.38
C ASN A 200 17.13 20.28 -17.49
N GLN A 201 16.10 19.50 -17.14
CA GLN A 201 15.08 19.93 -16.19
C GLN A 201 15.66 19.97 -14.77
N LYS A 202 15.42 21.06 -14.04
CA LYS A 202 15.71 21.12 -12.61
C LYS A 202 14.72 20.24 -11.85
N VAL A 203 15.24 19.45 -10.92
CA VAL A 203 14.46 18.50 -10.14
C VAL A 203 14.77 18.64 -8.66
N LYS A 204 13.76 18.41 -7.82
CA LYS A 204 13.92 18.09 -6.40
C LYS A 204 13.66 16.60 -6.24
N PHE A 205 14.43 15.94 -5.39
CA PHE A 205 14.29 14.50 -5.17
C PHE A 205 14.65 14.11 -3.74
N SER A 206 14.06 13.01 -3.30
CA SER A 206 14.36 12.36 -2.02
C SER A 206 15.05 11.02 -2.33
N TYR A 207 16.16 10.71 -1.66
CA TYR A 207 16.90 9.47 -1.88
C TYR A 207 17.51 8.93 -0.59
N TYR A 208 17.81 7.63 -0.58
CA TYR A 208 18.56 6.98 0.50
C TYR A 208 19.74 6.19 -0.06
N LEU A 209 20.70 5.83 0.78
CA LEU A 209 21.76 4.88 0.42
C LEU A 209 21.32 3.47 0.82
N ASN A 210 21.23 2.55 -0.15
CA ASN A 210 20.93 1.16 0.15
C ASN A 210 22.14 0.42 0.75
N GLU A 211 21.97 -0.85 1.10
CA GLU A 211 23.03 -1.71 1.66
C GLU A 211 24.26 -1.89 0.75
N TYR A 212 24.14 -1.58 -0.55
CA TYR A 212 25.22 -1.61 -1.53
C TYR A 212 25.84 -0.22 -1.76
N GLU A 213 25.56 0.75 -0.89
CA GLU A 213 25.99 2.15 -0.97
C GLU A 213 25.53 2.85 -2.26
N GLN A 214 24.43 2.38 -2.85
CA GLN A 214 23.84 2.99 -4.04
C GLN A 214 22.80 4.01 -3.62
N MET A 215 22.83 5.19 -4.23
CA MET A 215 21.82 6.22 -4.03
C MET A 215 20.54 5.83 -4.77
N VAL A 216 19.44 5.63 -4.05
CA VAL A 216 18.14 5.21 -4.59
C VAL A 216 17.13 6.33 -4.39
N ILE A 217 16.66 6.91 -5.49
CA ILE A 217 15.61 7.92 -5.50
C ILE A 217 14.26 7.26 -5.21
N ILE A 218 13.52 7.81 -4.25
CA ILE A 218 12.17 7.40 -3.85
C ILE A 218 11.10 8.43 -4.17
N GLU A 219 11.48 9.68 -4.36
CA GLU A 219 10.60 10.75 -4.84
C GLU A 219 11.39 11.64 -5.80
N ILE A 220 10.78 12.06 -6.90
CA ILE A 220 11.37 13.03 -7.83
C ILE A 220 10.28 13.89 -8.45
N GLU A 221 10.49 15.20 -8.45
CA GLU A 221 9.58 16.16 -9.03
C GLU A 221 10.33 17.24 -9.82
N LYS A 222 9.67 17.76 -10.85
CA LYS A 222 10.18 18.92 -11.60
C LYS A 222 10.04 20.15 -10.73
N ILE A 223 11.09 20.96 -10.65
CA ILE A 223 10.98 22.32 -10.10
C ILE A 223 10.44 23.20 -11.22
N GLU A 224 9.22 23.69 -11.06
CA GLU A 224 8.66 24.72 -11.93
C GLU A 224 9.41 26.05 -11.69
N GLU A 225 9.85 26.71 -12.77
CA GLU A 225 10.47 28.05 -12.70
C GLU A 225 9.45 29.16 -12.42
#